data_AF-A0A1G7IHW8-F1
#
_entry.id   AF-A0A1G7IHW8-F1
#
_cell.length_a   1.000
_cell.length_b   1.000
_cell.length_c   1.000
_cell.angle_alpha   90.00
_cell.angle_beta   90.00
_cell.angle_gamma   90.00
#
_symmetry.space_group_name_H-M   'P 1'
#
loop_
_entity.id
_entity.type
_entity.pdbx_description
1 polymer ?
#
loop_
_entity_poly.entity_id
_entity_poly.type
_entity_poly.pdbx_seq_one_letter_code
_entity_poly.pdbx_strand_id
1 'polypeptide(L)'
;MWETVIGWFLKGPLDRIFSTVDNAINNETTREQVKADLAKSYLSSQVAILTGRGWWFPLLFIVPAGFWFAAVCIYSVLWCKACAFPQSWTIAALPSPLDQWMGAIFG
;
A
#
# COMPACT_ATOMS: atom_id res chain seq x y z
N MET A 1 -7.98 -37.32 -50.13
CA MET A 1 -8.99 -36.32 -50.54
C MET A 1 -9.82 -35.81 -49.37
N TRP A 2 -10.13 -36.64 -48.36
CA TRP A 2 -10.83 -36.24 -47.12
C TRP A 2 -10.04 -35.25 -46.24
N GLU A 3 -8.74 -35.49 -46.05
CA GLU A 3 -7.77 -34.60 -45.35
C GLU A 3 -7.76 -33.16 -45.90
N THR A 4 -7.95 -33.00 -47.22
CA THR A 4 -7.84 -31.71 -47.90
C THR A 4 -9.11 -30.87 -47.77
N VAL A 5 -10.27 -31.52 -47.72
CA VAL A 5 -11.57 -30.85 -47.54
C VAL A 5 -11.74 -30.39 -46.09
N ILE A 6 -11.32 -31.23 -45.13
CA ILE A 6 -11.28 -30.84 -43.72
C ILE A 6 -10.23 -29.75 -43.51
N GLY A 7 -9.02 -29.90 -44.05
CA GLY A 7 -7.98 -28.87 -43.96
C GLY A 7 -8.38 -27.52 -44.57
N TRP A 8 -9.20 -27.51 -45.63
CA TRP A 8 -9.72 -26.28 -46.24
C TRP A 8 -10.86 -25.64 -45.42
N PHE A 9 -11.77 -26.46 -44.88
CA PHE A 9 -12.89 -25.98 -44.05
C PHE A 9 -12.45 -25.52 -42.66
N LEU A 10 -11.41 -26.13 -42.07
CA LEU A 10 -10.83 -25.71 -40.79
C LEU A 10 -9.93 -24.46 -40.93
N LYS A 11 -9.30 -24.23 -42.09
CA LYS A 11 -8.38 -23.10 -42.31
C LYS A 11 -9.04 -21.72 -42.43
N GLY A 12 -10.36 -21.64 -42.59
CA GLY A 12 -11.05 -20.34 -42.73
C GLY A 12 -11.68 -19.87 -41.41
N PRO A 13 -12.86 -20.41 -41.04
CA PRO A 13 -13.61 -19.97 -39.87
C PRO A 13 -12.96 -20.37 -38.53
N LEU A 14 -12.37 -21.57 -38.42
CA LEU A 14 -11.74 -22.00 -37.17
C LEU A 14 -10.40 -21.29 -36.92
N ASP A 15 -9.59 -21.08 -37.95
CA ASP A 15 -8.37 -20.26 -37.85
C ASP A 15 -8.68 -18.81 -37.43
N ARG A 16 -9.82 -18.26 -37.87
CA ARG A 16 -10.31 -16.95 -37.42
C ARG A 16 -10.78 -16.96 -35.96
N ILE A 17 -11.42 -18.03 -35.51
CA ILE A 17 -11.84 -18.17 -34.11
C ILE A 17 -10.61 -18.34 -33.21
N PHE A 18 -9.68 -19.23 -33.55
CA PHE A 18 -8.42 -19.41 -32.82
C PHE A 18 -7.61 -18.12 -32.78
N SER A 19 -7.41 -17.43 -33.90
CA SER A 19 -6.71 -16.14 -33.90
C SER A 19 -7.44 -15.04 -33.11
N THR A 20 -8.78 -15.06 -33.04
CA THR A 20 -9.54 -14.12 -32.19
C THR A 20 -9.39 -14.46 -30.70
N VAL A 21 -9.43 -15.74 -30.35
CA VAL A 21 -9.23 -16.24 -28.99
C VAL A 21 -7.79 -16.00 -28.54
N ASP A 22 -6.80 -16.31 -29.37
CA ASP A 22 -5.39 -16.02 -29.12
C ASP A 22 -5.15 -14.52 -28.96
N ASN A 23 -5.76 -13.68 -29.80
CA ASN A 23 -5.70 -12.23 -29.62
C ASN A 23 -6.39 -11.78 -28.34
N ALA A 24 -7.53 -12.37 -27.95
CA ALA A 24 -8.20 -12.06 -26.69
C ALA A 24 -7.36 -12.45 -25.47
N ILE A 25 -6.78 -13.65 -25.47
CA ILE A 25 -5.87 -14.15 -24.42
C ILE A 25 -4.61 -13.30 -24.36
N ASN A 26 -4.02 -12.94 -25.50
CA ASN A 26 -2.88 -12.03 -25.57
C ASN A 26 -3.24 -10.64 -25.05
N ASN A 27 -4.44 -10.13 -25.35
CA ASN A 27 -4.90 -8.84 -24.87
C ASN A 27 -5.18 -8.86 -23.37
N GLU A 28 -5.75 -9.95 -22.83
CA GLU A 28 -5.90 -10.15 -21.38
C GLU A 28 -4.54 -10.24 -20.68
N THR A 29 -3.61 -11.03 -21.21
CA THR A 29 -2.25 -11.16 -20.67
C THR A 29 -1.51 -9.83 -20.70
N THR A 30 -1.60 -9.09 -21.82
CA THR A 30 -1.01 -7.76 -21.97
C THR A 30 -1.66 -6.77 -21.00
N ARG A 31 -2.97 -6.85 -20.78
CA ARG A 31 -3.67 -6.00 -19.82
C ARG A 31 -3.23 -6.27 -18.38
N GLU A 32 -3.05 -7.53 -18.01
CA GLU A 32 -2.52 -7.88 -16.69
C GLU A 32 -1.05 -7.48 -16.52
N GLN A 33 -0.23 -7.58 -17.58
CA GLN A 33 1.13 -7.05 -17.58
C GLN A 33 1.16 -5.53 -17.43
N VAL A 34 0.33 -4.78 -18.17
CA VAL A 34 0.23 -3.32 -18.06
C VAL A 34 -0.25 -2.90 -16.67
N LYS A 35 -1.22 -3.62 -16.09
CA LYS A 35 -1.64 -3.38 -14.69
C LYS A 35 -0.51 -3.65 -13.70
N ALA A 36 0.23 -4.73 -13.89
CA ALA A 36 1.37 -5.06 -13.04
C ALA A 36 2.49 -4.02 -13.15
N ASP A 37 2.80 -3.54 -14.36
CA ASP A 37 3.78 -2.50 -14.60
C ASP A 37 3.34 -1.14 -14.07
N LEU A 38 2.04 -0.80 -14.16
CA LEU A 38 1.48 0.38 -13.51
C LEU A 38 1.67 0.26 -11.99
N ALA A 39 1.24 -0.85 -11.39
CA ALA A 39 1.39 -1.07 -9.95
C ALA A 39 2.87 -0.99 -9.53
N LYS A 40 3.78 -1.59 -10.29
CA LYS A 40 5.22 -1.52 -10.05
C LYS A 40 5.76 -0.08 -10.17
N SER A 41 5.36 0.67 -11.19
CA SER A 41 5.76 2.07 -11.37
C SER A 41 5.29 2.95 -10.21
N TYR A 42 4.05 2.74 -9.76
CA TYR A 42 3.46 3.44 -8.63
C TYR A 42 4.19 3.13 -7.31
N LEU A 43 4.44 1.85 -7.04
CA LEU A 43 5.22 1.43 -5.88
C LEU A 43 6.66 1.95 -5.94
N SER A 44 7.32 1.88 -7.09
CA SER A 44 8.69 2.36 -7.27
C SER A 44 8.81 3.89 -7.07
N SER A 45 7.77 4.64 -7.44
CA SER A 45 7.72 6.10 -7.24
C SER A 45 7.57 6.47 -5.77
N GLN A 46 6.74 5.74 -5.01
CA GLN A 46 6.61 5.93 -3.57
C GLN A 46 7.92 5.55 -2.83
N VAL A 47 8.56 4.46 -3.24
CA VAL A 47 9.86 4.06 -2.71
C VAL A 47 10.93 5.11 -3.02
N ALA A 48 10.93 5.71 -4.21
CA ALA A 48 11.89 6.76 -4.56
C ALA A 48 11.76 8.02 -3.68
N ILE A 49 10.54 8.36 -3.25
CA ILE A 49 10.28 9.46 -2.31
C ILE A 49 10.82 9.10 -0.92
N LEU A 50 10.59 7.86 -0.47
CA LEU A 50 11.04 7.39 0.85
C LEU A 50 12.54 7.11 0.94
N THR A 51 13.18 6.70 -0.16
CA THR A 51 14.60 6.30 -0.23
C THR A 51 15.50 7.37 -0.84
N GLY A 52 14.95 8.50 -1.25
CA GLY A 52 15.71 9.63 -1.78
C GLY A 52 16.67 10.27 -0.76
N ARG A 53 17.48 11.23 -1.21
CA ARG A 53 18.45 11.96 -0.36
C ARG A 53 17.82 12.64 0.87
N GLY A 54 16.51 12.87 0.85
CA GLY A 54 15.72 13.43 1.94
C GLY A 54 15.09 12.41 2.89
N TRP A 55 15.46 11.12 2.83
CA TRP A 55 14.88 10.06 3.68
C TRP A 55 14.93 10.35 5.19
N TRP A 56 15.92 11.13 5.62
CA TRP A 56 16.12 11.52 7.02
C TRP A 56 15.27 12.72 7.45
N PHE A 57 14.76 13.52 6.50
CA PHE A 57 14.00 14.74 6.81
C PHE A 57 12.67 14.43 7.54
N PRO A 58 11.88 13.41 7.15
CA PRO A 58 10.71 13.00 7.92
C PRO A 58 11.02 12.60 9.37
N LEU A 59 12.23 12.10 9.65
CA LEU A 59 12.63 11.70 11.01
C LEU A 59 12.63 12.88 11.99
N LEU A 60 12.88 14.11 11.51
CA LEU A 60 12.83 15.31 12.36
C LEU A 60 11.44 15.57 12.95
N PHE A 61 10.39 15.05 12.32
CA PHE A 61 9.02 15.20 12.80
C PHE A 61 8.56 13.93 13.54
N ILE A 62 8.87 12.76 12.99
CA ILE A 62 8.45 11.47 13.55
C ILE A 62 9.13 11.18 14.88
N VAL A 63 10.43 11.47 15.02
CA VAL A 63 11.18 11.13 16.24
C VAL A 63 10.71 11.93 17.46
N PRO A 64 10.60 13.27 17.41
CA PRO A 64 10.07 14.03 18.56
C PRO A 64 8.61 13.68 18.87
N ALA A 65 7.78 13.48 17.83
CA ALA A 65 6.39 13.09 18.00
C ALA A 65 6.25 11.72 18.69
N GLY A 66 7.05 10.74 18.27
CA GLY A 66 7.09 9.41 18.86
C GLY A 66 7.63 9.42 20.29
N PHE A 67 8.68 10.21 20.55
CA PHE A 67 9.23 10.38 21.91
C PHE A 67 8.19 10.97 22.87
N TRP A 68 7.53 12.05 22.45
CA TRP A 68 6.49 12.69 23.25
C TRP A 68 5.30 11.76 23.51
N PHE A 69 4.83 11.06 22.48
CA PHE A 69 3.72 10.10 22.61
C PHE A 69 4.08 8.94 23.55
N ALA A 70 5.25 8.35 23.39
CA ALA A 70 5.74 7.29 24.28
C ALA A 70 5.84 7.79 25.74
N ALA A 71 6.31 9.02 25.95
CA ALA A 71 6.36 9.63 27.28
C ALA A 71 4.95 9.78 27.88
N VAL A 72 3.95 10.23 27.10
CA VAL A 72 2.55 10.32 27.55
C VAL A 72 1.98 8.95 27.92
N CYS A 73 2.24 7.91 27.13
CA CYS A 73 1.80 6.55 27.42
C CYS A 73 2.43 6.01 28.72
N ILE A 74 3.74 6.15 28.88
CA ILE A 74 4.46 5.73 30.10
C ILE A 74 3.91 6.48 31.31
N TYR A 75 3.72 7.79 31.18
CA TYR A 75 3.23 8.62 32.27
C TYR A 75 1.80 8.22 32.66
N SER A 76 0.94 7.93 31.68
CA SER A 76 -0.44 7.49 31.91
C SER A 76 -0.54 6.14 32.62
N VAL A 77 0.43 5.24 32.43
CA VAL A 77 0.46 3.91 33.07
C VAL A 77 1.07 3.96 34.48
N LEU A 78 2.02 4.87 34.74
CA LEU A 78 2.76 4.89 35.99
C LEU A 78 2.30 5.98 36.97
N TRP A 79 1.83 7.12 36.47
CA TRP A 79 1.50 8.32 37.25
C TRP A 79 0.01 8.71 37.20
N CYS A 80 -0.89 7.75 37.05
CA CYS A 80 -2.33 7.96 37.19
C CYS A 80 -2.81 7.87 38.67
N LYS A 81 -4.04 8.34 38.95
CA LYS A 81 -4.67 8.35 40.29
C LYS A 81 -4.67 7.00 41.01
N ALA A 82 -4.66 5.89 40.26
CA ALA A 82 -4.65 4.52 40.77
C ALA A 82 -3.42 3.71 40.32
N CYS A 83 -2.36 4.36 39.85
CA CYS A 83 -1.16 3.72 39.33
C CYS A 83 -0.04 3.64 40.38
N ALA A 84 1.08 3.03 40.02
CA ALA A 84 2.23 2.81 40.90
C ALA A 84 2.71 4.07 41.65
N PHE A 85 2.59 5.25 41.03
CA PHE A 85 2.92 6.53 41.63
C PHE A 85 1.75 7.51 41.52
N PRO A 86 0.82 7.53 42.50
CA PRO A 86 -0.38 8.35 42.41
C PRO A 86 -0.06 9.84 42.48
N GLN A 87 -0.51 10.60 41.47
CA GLN A 87 -0.43 12.06 41.43
C GLN A 87 -1.81 12.70 41.62
N SER A 88 -1.82 13.90 42.21
CA SER A 88 -3.05 14.66 42.44
C SER A 88 -3.60 15.33 41.18
N TRP A 89 -2.78 15.47 40.12
CA TRP A 89 -3.18 15.99 38.82
C TRP A 89 -3.50 14.87 37.84
N THR A 90 -4.47 15.11 36.95
CA THR A 90 -4.76 14.20 35.85
C THR A 90 -3.84 14.49 34.68
N ILE A 91 -3.23 13.45 34.13
CA ILE A 91 -2.41 13.54 32.92
C ILE A 91 -3.36 13.88 31.78
N ALA A 92 -3.16 15.04 31.16
CA ALA A 92 -4.06 15.55 30.14
C ALA A 92 -4.20 14.53 29.00
N ALA A 93 -5.43 14.17 28.67
CA ALA A 93 -5.72 13.52 27.39
C ALA A 93 -5.16 14.40 26.26
N LEU A 94 -4.69 13.79 25.17
CA LEU A 94 -4.23 14.54 24.00
C LEU A 94 -5.31 15.56 23.61
N PRO A 95 -5.00 16.87 23.54
CA PRO A 95 -6.00 17.85 23.11
C PRO A 95 -6.40 17.54 21.68
N SER A 96 -7.71 17.55 21.40
CA SER A 96 -8.16 17.37 20.02
C SER A 96 -7.67 18.52 19.15
N PRO A 97 -7.24 18.29 17.90
CA PRO A 97 -7.33 17.03 17.14
C PRO A 97 -6.05 16.18 17.14
N LEU A 98 -5.08 16.48 18.02
CA LEU A 98 -3.78 15.80 17.99
C LEU A 98 -3.93 14.30 18.30
N ASP A 99 -4.92 13.93 19.11
CA ASP A 99 -5.34 12.55 19.35
C ASP A 99 -5.72 11.79 18.06
N GLN A 100 -6.36 12.48 17.11
CA GLN A 100 -6.79 11.92 15.83
C GLN A 100 -5.63 11.82 14.83
N TRP A 101 -4.84 12.88 14.71
CA TRP A 101 -3.76 12.93 13.72
C TRP A 101 -2.57 12.05 14.09
N MET A 102 -2.27 11.87 15.38
CA MET A 102 -1.14 11.05 15.81
C MET A 102 -1.35 9.57 15.46
N GLY A 103 -2.58 9.05 15.57
CA GLY A 103 -2.91 7.70 15.09
C GLY A 103 -2.70 7.55 13.58
N ALA A 104 -3.01 8.58 12.80
CA ALA A 104 -2.86 8.59 11.34
C ALA A 104 -1.42 8.87 10.85
N ILE A 105 -0.54 9.43 11.71
CA ILE A 105 0.88 9.65 11.38
C ILE A 105 1.69 8.36 11.54
N PHE A 106 1.30 7.48 12.46
CA PHE A 106 1.97 6.21 12.74
C PHE A 106 1.20 4.96 12.22
N GLY A 107 -0.02 5.14 11.69
CA GLY A 107 -0.94 4.07 11.26
C GLY A 107 -1.31 4.16 9.79
#